data_AF-A0A9R1RJA9-F1
#
_entry.id   AF-A0A9R1RJA9-F1
#
_cell.length_a   1.000
_cell.length_b   1.000
_cell.length_c   1.000
_cell.angle_alpha   90.00
_cell.angle_beta   90.00
_cell.angle_gamma   90.00
#
_symmetry.space_group_name_H-M   'P 1'
#
loop_
_entity.id
_entity.type
_entity.pdbx_description
1 polymer ?
#
loop_
_entity_poly.entity_id
_entity_poly.type
_entity_poly.pdbx_seq_one_letter_code
_entity_poly.pdbx_strand_id
1 'polypeptide(L)'
;MSKKKNKPGKSIKLLKDAEQTVTSDYITGDSLDELLSKLISVETAKASRGGLPEKIWMKQQFSVGVNDVTRVLERMPAAAASRSGCSTEAPTSTARRRAPLVPLQAVIIAADCNPKWLTKHIPTLASTRQVPVLCLKDNKGSSLRLGQVANVRTALAIGIKARDSIINKAVDEVLKDYYKPVADEQ
;
A
#
# COMPACT_ATOMS: atom_id res chain seq x y z
N MET A 1 18.93 -58.73 6.41
CA MET A 1 19.28 -57.59 7.29
C MET A 1 19.87 -56.48 6.44
N SER A 2 19.12 -55.42 6.14
CA SER A 2 19.63 -54.27 5.37
C SER A 2 19.68 -53.03 6.27
N LYS A 3 20.90 -52.61 6.63
CA LYS A 3 21.16 -51.42 7.44
C LYS A 3 21.59 -50.24 6.56
N LYS A 4 20.84 -49.15 6.73
CA LYS A 4 21.04 -47.77 6.28
C LYS A 4 22.35 -47.16 6.83
N LYS A 5 22.99 -46.26 6.06
CA LYS A 5 23.70 -45.01 6.48
C LYS A 5 24.33 -44.35 5.24
N ASN A 6 23.75 -43.26 4.74
CA ASN A 6 24.03 -41.83 5.03
C ASN A 6 25.22 -41.25 4.26
N LYS A 7 24.91 -40.34 3.32
CA LYS A 7 25.85 -39.51 2.53
C LYS A 7 26.36 -38.32 3.37
N PRO A 8 27.62 -37.87 3.18
CA PRO A 8 28.15 -36.70 3.86
C PRO A 8 27.79 -35.40 3.13
N GLY A 9 27.65 -34.34 3.94
CA GLY A 9 27.05 -33.07 3.58
C GLY A 9 27.89 -32.17 2.66
N LYS A 10 27.18 -31.23 2.04
CA LYS A 10 27.75 -30.09 1.34
C LYS A 10 27.18 -28.82 1.96
N SER A 11 28.09 -27.99 2.43
CA SER A 11 27.95 -26.76 3.20
C SER A 11 26.96 -25.77 2.58
N ILE A 12 25.92 -25.44 3.33
CA ILE A 12 24.99 -24.35 3.01
C ILE A 12 25.74 -23.05 3.32
N LYS A 13 26.06 -22.31 2.26
CA LYS A 13 26.58 -20.95 2.36
C LYS A 13 25.52 -20.08 3.07
N LEU A 14 25.92 -19.56 4.22
CA LEU A 14 25.22 -18.58 5.03
C LEU A 14 25.26 -17.25 4.27
N LEU A 15 24.29 -17.02 3.38
CA LEU A 15 23.97 -15.67 2.91
C LEU A 15 22.99 -15.08 3.91
N LYS A 16 23.59 -14.38 4.88
CA LYS A 16 22.90 -13.52 5.83
C LYS A 16 22.66 -12.19 5.11
N ASP A 17 21.71 -12.18 4.18
CA ASP A 17 21.22 -10.93 3.62
C ASP A 17 20.30 -10.30 4.64
N ALA A 18 20.59 -9.03 4.94
CA ALA A 18 19.87 -8.19 5.87
C ALA A 18 18.39 -8.14 5.50
N GLU A 19 17.58 -8.97 6.15
CA GLU A 19 16.20 -8.62 6.44
C GLU A 19 16.25 -7.43 7.41
N GLN A 20 16.45 -6.25 6.84
CA GLN A 20 15.94 -5.04 7.47
C GLN A 20 14.42 -5.17 7.33
N THR A 21 13.84 -5.87 8.30
CA THR A 21 12.41 -5.94 8.53
C THR A 21 11.93 -4.51 8.61
N VAL A 22 11.36 -4.00 7.52
CA VAL A 22 10.43 -2.87 7.59
C VAL A 22 9.30 -3.40 8.47
N THR A 23 9.40 -3.12 9.76
CA THR A 23 8.35 -3.37 10.73
C THR A 23 7.19 -2.50 10.32
N SER A 24 6.36 -3.00 9.40
CA SER A 24 5.05 -2.43 9.18
C SER A 24 4.27 -2.79 10.43
N ASP A 25 4.27 -1.88 11.39
CA ASP A 25 3.39 -1.99 12.55
C ASP A 25 1.96 -2.14 12.00
N TYR A 26 1.29 -3.19 12.47
CA TYR A 26 -0.06 -3.47 12.02
C TYR A 26 -1.01 -2.50 12.70
N ILE A 27 -1.91 -1.89 11.93
CA ILE A 27 -3.06 -1.18 12.48
C ILE A 27 -4.04 -2.23 13.00
N THR A 28 -4.41 -2.11 14.27
CA THR A 28 -5.25 -3.08 14.99
C THR A 28 -6.23 -2.36 15.92
N GLY A 29 -7.29 -3.06 16.34
CA GLY A 29 -8.21 -2.58 17.38
C GLY A 29 -8.95 -1.30 17.01
N ASP A 30 -9.15 -0.41 17.98
CA ASP A 30 -10.00 0.78 17.82
C ASP A 30 -9.45 1.78 16.79
N SER A 31 -8.12 1.87 16.64
CA SER A 31 -7.47 2.72 15.62
C SER A 31 -7.85 2.33 14.19
N LEU A 32 -8.08 1.03 13.96
CA LEU A 32 -8.56 0.50 12.68
C LEU A 32 -10.01 0.90 12.43
N ASP A 33 -10.85 0.78 13.47
CA ASP A 33 -12.27 1.10 13.40
C ASP A 33 -12.47 2.59 13.12
N GLU A 34 -11.68 3.45 13.78
CA GLU A 34 -11.67 4.89 13.52
C GLU A 34 -11.23 5.22 12.08
N LEU A 35 -10.12 4.64 11.61
CA LEU A 35 -9.64 4.88 10.24
C LEU A 35 -10.69 4.46 9.20
N LEU A 36 -11.21 3.24 9.30
CA LEU A 36 -12.17 2.71 8.33
C LEU A 36 -13.51 3.47 8.38
N SER A 37 -13.98 3.85 9.57
CA SER A 37 -15.21 4.65 9.71
C SER A 37 -15.05 6.05 9.13
N LYS A 38 -13.89 6.71 9.32
CA LYS A 38 -13.58 7.99 8.66
C LYS A 38 -13.61 7.85 7.13
N LEU A 39 -13.05 6.77 6.58
CA LEU A 39 -13.05 6.54 5.13
C LEU A 39 -14.47 6.33 4.57
N ILE A 40 -15.31 5.54 5.25
CA ILE A 40 -16.69 5.22 4.83
C ILE A 40 -17.65 6.41 5.06
N SER A 41 -17.47 7.18 6.14
CA SER A 41 -18.29 8.35 6.45
C SER A 41 -18.14 9.44 5.37
N VAL A 42 -16.92 9.61 4.86
CA VAL A 42 -16.64 10.58 3.79
C VAL A 42 -17.31 10.18 2.47
N GLU A 43 -17.45 8.88 2.20
CA GLU A 43 -18.17 8.36 1.04
C GLU A 43 -19.68 8.63 1.13
N THR A 44 -20.29 8.30 2.27
CA THR A 44 -21.74 8.52 2.51
C THR A 44 -22.13 9.99 2.48
N ALA A 45 -21.28 10.89 3.00
CA ALA A 45 -21.50 12.34 2.92
C ALA A 45 -21.41 12.93 1.50
N LYS A 46 -20.85 12.19 0.53
CA LYS A 46 -20.72 12.59 -0.87
C LYS A 46 -21.86 12.06 -1.74
N ALA A 47 -22.40 10.87 -1.45
CA ALA A 47 -23.57 10.32 -2.13
C ALA A 47 -24.79 11.25 -2.05
N SER A 48 -24.89 12.08 -1.01
CA SER A 48 -25.95 13.07 -0.83
C SER A 48 -25.79 14.36 -1.65
N ARG A 49 -24.64 14.62 -2.29
CA ARG A 49 -24.35 15.89 -3.00
C ARG A 49 -24.56 15.88 -4.52
N GLY A 50 -25.24 14.87 -5.09
CA GLY A 50 -25.59 14.86 -6.52
C GLY A 50 -24.38 14.80 -7.47
N GLY A 51 -23.37 14.02 -7.12
CA GLY A 51 -22.12 13.87 -7.90
C GLY A 51 -22.12 12.71 -8.90
N LEU A 52 -20.94 12.46 -9.51
CA LEU A 52 -20.70 11.33 -10.41
C LEU A 52 -21.23 10.01 -9.82
N PRO A 53 -21.64 9.04 -10.66
CA PRO A 53 -21.96 7.69 -10.21
C PRO A 53 -20.89 7.16 -9.25
N GLU A 54 -21.32 6.57 -8.14
CA GLU A 54 -20.48 6.10 -7.04
C GLU A 54 -19.25 5.33 -7.52
N LYS A 55 -19.45 4.39 -8.45
CA LYS A 55 -18.39 3.59 -9.07
C LYS A 55 -17.28 4.41 -9.74
N ILE A 56 -17.62 5.57 -10.33
CA ILE A 56 -16.64 6.45 -10.98
C ILE A 56 -15.90 7.28 -9.93
N TRP A 57 -16.60 7.77 -8.91
CA TRP A 57 -15.99 8.48 -7.78
C TRP A 57 -14.97 7.59 -7.04
N MET A 58 -15.35 6.35 -6.72
CA MET A 58 -14.48 5.40 -6.04
C MET A 58 -13.21 5.12 -6.83
N LYS A 59 -13.32 4.96 -8.16
CA LYS A 59 -12.14 4.83 -9.03
C LYS A 59 -11.28 6.08 -9.09
N GLN A 60 -11.81 7.26 -8.82
CA GLN A 60 -11.02 8.49 -8.76
C GLN A 60 -10.23 8.61 -7.46
N GLN A 61 -10.79 8.15 -6.34
CA GLN A 61 -10.16 8.21 -5.01
C GLN A 61 -9.23 7.02 -4.73
N PHE A 62 -9.58 5.84 -5.22
CA PHE A 62 -8.90 4.60 -4.87
C PHE A 62 -8.34 3.84 -6.09
N SER A 63 -7.28 3.07 -5.83
CA SER A 63 -6.81 1.96 -6.65
C SER A 63 -7.08 0.68 -5.87
N VAL A 64 -7.92 -0.22 -6.38
CA VAL A 64 -8.44 -1.35 -5.59
C VAL A 64 -7.86 -2.66 -6.12
N GLY A 65 -7.26 -3.44 -5.22
CA GLY A 65 -6.62 -4.72 -5.52
C GLY A 65 -5.14 -4.57 -5.88
N VAL A 66 -4.42 -5.69 -5.75
CA VAL A 66 -2.96 -5.77 -5.98
C VAL A 66 -2.57 -5.20 -7.34
N ASN A 67 -3.23 -5.64 -8.42
CA ASN A 67 -2.90 -5.22 -9.78
C ASN A 67 -3.01 -3.72 -10.02
N ASP A 68 -4.06 -3.07 -9.47
CA ASP A 68 -4.24 -1.64 -9.69
C ASP A 68 -3.24 -0.82 -8.86
N VAL A 69 -2.97 -1.25 -7.62
CA VAL A 69 -1.98 -0.61 -6.74
C VAL A 69 -0.58 -0.70 -7.34
N THR A 70 -0.13 -1.89 -7.74
CA THR A 70 1.21 -2.10 -8.32
C THR A 70 1.36 -1.32 -9.63
N ARG A 71 0.35 -1.38 -10.49
CA ARG A 71 0.33 -0.67 -11.76
C ARG A 71 0.45 0.85 -11.60
N VAL A 72 -0.08 1.43 -10.52
CA VAL A 72 0.12 2.85 -10.22
C VAL A 72 1.53 3.09 -9.68
N LEU A 73 1.98 2.31 -8.69
CA LEU A 73 3.31 2.45 -8.10
C LEU A 73 4.45 2.30 -9.13
N GLU A 74 4.36 1.34 -10.04
CA GLU A 74 5.36 1.11 -11.10
C GLU A 74 5.51 2.32 -12.03
N ARG A 75 4.39 3.03 -12.28
CA ARG A 75 4.37 4.20 -13.15
C ARG A 75 4.75 5.49 -12.45
N MET A 76 4.72 5.52 -11.11
CA MET A 76 5.29 6.63 -10.34
C MET A 76 6.82 6.66 -10.55
N PRO A 77 7.44 7.85 -10.60
CA PRO A 77 8.88 7.96 -10.66
C PRO A 77 9.52 7.39 -9.39
N ALA A 78 10.64 6.67 -9.53
CA ALA A 78 11.40 6.20 -8.38
C ALA A 78 11.96 7.40 -7.60
N ALA A 79 11.91 7.34 -6.27
CA ALA A 79 12.38 8.44 -5.42
C ALA A 79 13.89 8.74 -5.57
N ALA A 80 14.68 7.75 -6.02
CA ALA A 80 16.10 7.93 -6.34
C ALA A 80 16.31 8.69 -7.66
N ALA A 81 15.39 8.59 -8.62
CA ALA A 81 15.50 9.25 -9.92
C ALA A 81 15.19 10.75 -9.85
N SER A 82 14.39 11.19 -8.87
CA SER A 82 14.04 12.59 -8.65
C SER A 82 15.12 13.41 -7.92
N ARG A 83 16.15 12.75 -7.35
CA ARG A 83 17.30 13.42 -6.70
C ARG A 83 18.48 13.67 -7.63
N SER A 84 18.50 13.06 -8.79
CA SER A 84 19.47 13.35 -9.84
C SER A 84 18.98 14.54 -10.66
N GLY A 85 19.30 15.75 -10.21
CA GLY A 85 19.18 16.94 -11.05
C GLY A 85 20.11 16.82 -12.25
N CYS A 86 19.59 16.37 -13.39
CA CYS A 86 20.26 16.49 -14.67
C CYS A 86 19.22 16.74 -15.76
N SER A 87 19.28 17.97 -16.28
CA SER A 87 18.77 18.56 -17.52
C SER A 87 17.48 18.03 -18.17
N THR A 88 16.67 19.00 -18.59
CA THR A 88 15.68 18.93 -19.66
C THR A 88 16.27 18.25 -20.91
N GLU A 89 16.11 16.94 -21.03
CA GLU A 89 16.31 16.21 -22.29
C GLU A 89 15.06 15.36 -22.51
N ALA A 90 14.37 15.65 -23.62
CA ALA A 90 13.13 15.00 -24.02
C ALA A 90 13.31 13.47 -24.10
N PRO A 91 12.31 12.66 -23.70
CA PRO A 91 12.45 11.21 -23.78
C PRO A 91 12.32 10.75 -25.23
N THR A 92 13.44 10.58 -25.92
CA THR A 92 13.52 9.73 -27.13
C THR A 92 13.51 8.27 -26.72
N SER A 93 12.32 7.67 -26.69
CA SER A 93 12.04 6.31 -27.18
C SER A 93 10.64 5.87 -26.72
N THR A 94 9.71 5.85 -27.66
CA THR A 94 8.33 5.36 -27.48
C THR A 94 7.60 5.94 -26.27
N ALA A 95 7.21 7.21 -26.36
CA ALA A 95 6.18 7.77 -25.50
C ALA A 95 4.85 7.03 -25.79
N ARG A 96 4.69 5.80 -25.28
CA ARG A 96 3.38 5.19 -25.09
C ARG A 96 2.58 6.23 -24.35
N ARG A 97 1.44 6.66 -24.92
CA ARG A 97 0.50 7.59 -24.29
C ARG A 97 0.20 7.11 -22.88
N ARG A 98 0.96 7.57 -21.89
CA ARG A 98 0.70 7.25 -20.49
C ARG A 98 -0.46 8.14 -20.13
N ALA A 99 -1.61 7.52 -19.87
CA ALA A 99 -2.77 8.23 -19.35
C ALA A 99 -2.36 9.04 -18.09
N PRO A 100 -3.01 10.16 -17.79
CA PRO A 100 -2.71 10.96 -16.60
C PRO A 100 -2.65 10.08 -15.34
N LEU A 101 -1.51 10.12 -14.65
CA LEU A 101 -1.27 9.32 -13.45
C LEU A 101 -1.49 10.20 -12.22
N VAL A 102 -2.36 9.75 -11.33
CA VAL A 102 -2.48 10.35 -10.00
C VAL A 102 -1.64 9.51 -9.05
N PRO A 103 -0.66 10.10 -8.34
CA PRO A 103 0.19 9.38 -7.41
C PRO A 103 -0.61 8.86 -6.21
N LEU A 104 -0.06 7.84 -5.55
CA LEU A 104 -0.62 7.34 -4.30
C LEU A 104 -0.05 8.12 -3.11
N GLN A 105 -0.92 8.53 -2.19
CA GLN A 105 -0.54 9.09 -0.89
C GLN A 105 -0.15 7.98 0.08
N ALA A 106 -0.90 6.87 0.09
CA ALA A 106 -0.66 5.73 0.97
C ALA A 106 -1.21 4.45 0.34
N VAL A 107 -0.70 3.30 0.80
CA VAL A 107 -1.22 1.98 0.46
C VAL A 107 -1.66 1.26 1.71
N ILE A 108 -2.87 0.72 1.70
CA ILE A 108 -3.42 -0.09 2.77
C ILE A 108 -3.43 -1.56 2.31
N ILE A 109 -2.90 -2.48 3.12
CA ILE A 109 -2.82 -3.91 2.81
C ILE A 109 -3.55 -4.72 3.88
N ALA A 110 -4.37 -5.67 3.47
CA ALA A 110 -5.02 -6.60 4.39
C ALA A 110 -4.08 -7.77 4.76
N ALA A 111 -3.88 -8.02 6.06
CA ALA A 111 -2.97 -9.05 6.56
C ALA A 111 -3.52 -10.48 6.43
N ASP A 112 -4.84 -10.64 6.29
CA ASP A 112 -5.54 -11.91 6.08
C ASP A 112 -5.45 -12.43 4.63
N CYS A 113 -4.60 -11.83 3.79
CA CYS A 113 -4.34 -12.31 2.43
C CYS A 113 -3.78 -13.74 2.43
N ASN A 114 -4.49 -14.67 1.77
CA ASN A 114 -4.03 -16.02 1.54
C ASN A 114 -4.22 -16.40 0.05
N PRO A 115 -3.13 -16.67 -0.70
CA PRO A 115 -1.74 -16.79 -0.24
C PRO A 115 -1.03 -15.44 -0.05
N LYS A 116 -0.13 -15.36 0.96
CA LYS A 116 0.59 -14.13 1.34
C LYS A 116 1.51 -13.56 0.25
N TRP A 117 1.91 -14.37 -0.74
CA TRP A 117 2.82 -13.91 -1.81
C TRP A 117 2.19 -12.86 -2.72
N LEU A 118 0.86 -12.78 -2.76
CA LEU A 118 0.12 -11.80 -3.56
C LEU A 118 0.38 -10.35 -3.12
N THR A 119 0.68 -10.10 -1.85
CA THR A 119 0.89 -8.74 -1.33
C THR A 119 2.34 -8.49 -0.89
N LYS A 120 3.17 -9.54 -0.78
CA LYS A 120 4.55 -9.46 -0.27
C LYS A 120 5.45 -8.46 -1.00
N HIS A 121 5.22 -8.24 -2.30
CA HIS A 121 6.02 -7.34 -3.12
C HIS A 121 5.62 -5.86 -2.99
N ILE A 122 4.40 -5.58 -2.48
CA ILE A 122 3.85 -4.23 -2.43
C ILE A 122 4.65 -3.32 -1.47
N PRO A 123 5.02 -3.74 -0.23
CA PRO A 123 5.80 -2.89 0.68
C PRO A 123 7.11 -2.42 0.08
N THR A 124 7.87 -3.33 -0.53
CA THR A 124 9.13 -3.00 -1.21
C THR A 124 8.89 -2.02 -2.35
N LEU A 125 7.90 -2.28 -3.21
CA LEU A 125 7.58 -1.41 -4.34
C LEU A 125 7.19 0.00 -3.88
N ALA A 126 6.34 0.11 -2.86
CA ALA A 126 5.89 1.38 -2.29
C ALA A 126 7.05 2.16 -1.64
N SER A 127 7.94 1.47 -0.92
CA SER A 127 9.14 2.07 -0.32
C SER A 127 10.05 2.73 -1.35
N THR A 128 10.27 2.10 -2.53
CA THR A 128 11.06 2.73 -3.61
C THR A 128 10.46 4.03 -4.17
N ARG A 129 9.17 4.27 -3.89
CA ARG A 129 8.39 5.44 -4.29
C ARG A 129 8.13 6.40 -3.13
N GLN A 130 8.67 6.12 -1.93
CA GLN A 130 8.37 6.85 -0.69
C GLN A 130 6.88 6.93 -0.37
N VAL A 131 6.12 5.89 -0.72
CA VAL A 131 4.70 5.80 -0.39
C VAL A 131 4.56 4.97 0.90
N PRO A 132 3.97 5.52 1.98
CA PRO A 132 3.75 4.79 3.22
C PRO A 132 2.78 3.62 3.02
N VAL A 133 3.02 2.54 3.76
CA VAL A 133 2.20 1.32 3.72
C VAL A 133 1.64 1.04 5.10
N LEU A 134 0.32 0.88 5.16
CA LEU A 134 -0.43 0.57 6.36
C LEU A 134 -0.94 -0.87 6.26
N CYS A 135 -0.43 -1.77 7.09
CA CYS A 135 -0.93 -3.14 7.14
C CYS A 135 -2.06 -3.27 8.16
N LEU A 136 -3.23 -3.72 7.73
CA LEU A 136 -4.38 -3.95 8.60
C LEU A 136 -4.38 -5.38 9.09
N LYS A 137 -4.38 -5.58 10.41
CA LYS A 137 -4.55 -6.90 11.01
C LYS A 137 -5.75 -6.87 11.93
N ASP A 138 -6.76 -7.64 11.57
CA ASP A 138 -8.00 -7.73 12.33
C ASP A 138 -8.41 -9.20 12.46
N ASN A 139 -9.00 -9.56 13.59
CA ASN A 139 -9.63 -10.86 13.77
C ASN A 139 -11.01 -10.95 13.10
N LYS A 140 -11.56 -9.82 12.61
CA LYS A 140 -12.85 -9.74 11.90
C LYS A 140 -12.73 -9.81 10.36
N GLY A 141 -11.56 -10.18 9.83
CA GLY A 141 -11.31 -10.28 8.39
C GLY A 141 -10.99 -8.93 7.76
N SER A 142 -9.72 -8.53 7.83
CA SER A 142 -9.23 -7.23 7.33
C SER A 142 -9.57 -7.00 5.85
N SER A 143 -9.58 -8.04 5.02
CA SER A 143 -9.87 -7.93 3.58
C SER A 143 -11.33 -7.62 3.27
N LEU A 144 -12.26 -8.12 4.09
CA LEU A 144 -13.70 -7.83 3.97
C LEU A 144 -13.97 -6.38 4.31
N ARG A 145 -13.42 -5.92 5.44
CA ARG A 145 -13.59 -4.54 5.90
C ARG A 145 -12.92 -3.53 4.98
N LEU A 146 -11.74 -3.88 4.45
CA LEU A 146 -11.09 -3.07 3.43
C LEU A 146 -11.93 -3.02 2.14
N GLY A 147 -12.62 -4.11 1.79
CA GLY A 147 -13.56 -4.14 0.67
C GLY A 147 -14.73 -3.17 0.83
N GLN A 148 -15.28 -3.07 2.05
CA GLN A 148 -16.39 -2.16 2.37
C GLN A 148 -16.03 -0.69 2.08
N VAL A 149 -14.79 -0.27 2.38
CA VAL A 149 -14.29 1.08 2.07
C VAL A 149 -14.32 1.38 0.57
N ALA A 150 -14.20 0.36 -0.28
CA ALA A 150 -14.20 0.51 -1.73
C ALA A 150 -15.54 0.15 -2.39
N ASN A 151 -16.59 -0.08 -1.59
CA ASN A 151 -17.86 -0.68 -2.00
C ASN A 151 -17.69 -1.95 -2.87
N VAL A 152 -16.82 -2.87 -2.42
CA VAL A 152 -16.61 -4.19 -3.00
C VAL A 152 -16.66 -5.27 -1.93
N ARG A 153 -16.84 -6.54 -2.33
CA ARG A 153 -16.96 -7.65 -1.37
C ARG A 153 -15.70 -7.83 -0.52
N THR A 154 -14.52 -7.77 -1.14
CA THR A 154 -13.22 -7.91 -0.50
C THR A 154 -12.18 -7.08 -1.24
N ALA A 155 -11.17 -6.61 -0.53
CA ALA A 155 -9.98 -5.99 -1.11
C ALA A 155 -8.73 -6.45 -0.35
N LEU A 156 -7.70 -6.86 -1.08
CA LEU A 156 -6.40 -7.24 -0.49
C LEU A 156 -5.45 -6.06 -0.32
N ALA A 157 -5.61 -5.06 -1.19
CA ALA A 157 -4.84 -3.83 -1.16
C ALA A 157 -5.71 -2.68 -1.67
N ILE A 158 -5.57 -1.50 -1.07
CA ILE A 158 -6.16 -0.25 -1.55
C ILE A 158 -5.06 0.81 -1.58
N GLY A 159 -4.87 1.44 -2.73
CA GLY A 159 -4.06 2.65 -2.88
C GLY A 159 -4.94 3.88 -2.78
N ILE A 160 -4.60 4.81 -1.90
CA ILE A 160 -5.28 6.10 -1.77
C ILE A 160 -4.61 7.08 -2.71
N LYS A 161 -5.36 7.63 -3.67
CA LYS A 161 -4.84 8.61 -4.64
C LYS A 161 -4.74 9.99 -4.01
N ALA A 162 -3.63 10.69 -4.24
CA ALA A 162 -3.43 12.05 -3.76
C ALA A 162 -4.26 13.03 -4.59
N ARG A 163 -5.40 13.47 -4.04
CA ARG A 163 -6.33 14.42 -4.69
C ARG A 163 -6.82 15.52 -3.73
N ASP A 164 -6.12 15.74 -2.63
CA ASP A 164 -6.47 16.70 -1.58
C ASP A 164 -7.92 16.56 -1.07
N SER A 165 -8.39 15.31 -1.04
CA SER A 165 -9.72 14.95 -0.58
C SER A 165 -9.79 14.88 0.95
N ILE A 166 -11.00 14.80 1.50
CA ILE A 166 -11.19 14.58 2.94
C ILE A 166 -10.60 13.23 3.36
N ILE A 167 -10.63 12.22 2.47
CA ILE A 167 -9.92 10.94 2.67
C ILE A 167 -8.43 11.18 2.86
N ASN A 168 -7.82 12.04 2.02
CA ASN A 168 -6.40 12.33 2.12
C ASN A 168 -6.04 13.00 3.45
N LYS A 169 -6.89 13.90 3.95
CA LYS A 169 -6.70 14.54 5.26
C LYS A 169 -6.80 13.55 6.42
N ALA A 170 -7.81 12.68 6.41
CA ALA A 170 -7.98 11.65 7.43
C ALA A 170 -6.78 10.69 7.47
N VAL A 171 -6.23 10.35 6.30
CA VAL A 171 -5.05 9.49 6.19
C VAL A 171 -3.80 10.23 6.66
N ASP A 172 -3.63 11.53 6.35
CA ASP A 172 -2.51 12.32 6.85
C ASP A 172 -2.50 12.43 8.38
N GLU A 173 -3.66 12.55 9.02
CA GLU A 173 -3.77 12.53 10.49
C GLU A 173 -3.22 11.22 11.06
N VAL A 174 -3.68 10.09 10.51
CA VAL A 174 -3.22 8.77 10.93
C VAL A 174 -1.71 8.63 10.69
N LEU A 175 -1.22 8.99 9.51
CA LEU A 175 0.22 8.92 9.20
C LEU A 175 1.06 9.78 10.16
N LYS A 176 0.60 10.97 10.54
CA LYS A 176 1.31 11.81 11.53
C LYS A 176 1.43 11.13 12.88
N ASP A 177 0.41 10.41 13.33
CA ASP A 177 0.45 9.68 14.60
C ASP A 177 1.40 8.46 14.54
N TYR A 178 1.47 7.78 13.40
CA TYR A 178 2.38 6.65 13.18
C TYR A 178 3.85 7.05 13.02
N TYR A 179 4.13 8.23 12.46
CA TYR A 179 5.49 8.73 12.21
C TYR A 179 5.91 9.85 13.16
N LYS A 180 5.27 10.00 14.34
CA LYS A 180 5.77 10.88 15.40
C LYS A 180 7.21 10.45 15.72
N PRO A 181 8.23 11.33 15.57
CA PRO A 181 9.55 11.01 16.06
C PRO A 181 9.42 10.82 17.57
N VAL A 182 9.81 9.65 18.06
CA VAL A 182 10.14 9.49 19.48
C VAL A 182 11.24 10.51 19.72
N ALA A 183 10.92 11.58 20.45
CA ALA A 183 11.95 12.51 20.88
C ALA A 183 12.92 11.68 21.72
N ASP A 184 14.15 11.51 21.22
CA ASP A 184 15.25 10.96 22.01
C ASP A 184 15.40 11.86 23.24
N GLU A 185 14.86 11.42 24.38
CA GLU A 185 15.22 11.99 25.67
C GLU A 185 16.70 11.65 25.92
N GLN A 186 17.50 12.71 26.03
CA GLN A 186 18.95 12.72 26.18
C GLN A 186 19.43 12.04 27.47
#